data_AF-A0A9X6RB25-F1
#
_entry.id   AF-A0A9X6RB25-F1
#
_cell.length_a   1.000
_cell.length_b   1.000
_cell.length_c   1.000
_cell.angle_alpha   90.00
_cell.angle_beta   90.00
_cell.angle_gamma   90.00
#
_symmetry.space_group_name_H-M   'P 1'
#
loop_
_entity.id
_entity.type
_entity.pdbx_description
1 polymer ?
#
loop_
_entity_poly.entity_id
_entity_poly.type
_entity_poly.pdbx_seq_one_letter_code
_entity_poly.pdbx_strand_id
1 'polypeptide(L)'
;MDMRAYQVNDGEYSRIFFAETAGQARNFGKCEFGIDFIDVEVRRAKWADQYKHENSIPKQVYLENGWWWECRCGTPQYEESAIVIRDIVYCENCKEKADIKKSS
;
A
#
# COMPACT_ATOMS: atom_id res chain seq x y z
N MET A 1 20.56 -1.51 -13.01
CA MET A 1 19.84 -2.68 -12.45
C MET A 1 18.40 -2.28 -12.28
N ASP A 2 17.47 -3.05 -12.84
CA ASP A 2 16.04 -2.74 -12.75
C ASP A 2 15.46 -3.32 -11.47
N MET A 3 15.08 -2.42 -10.56
CA MET A 3 14.35 -2.79 -9.36
C MET A 3 12.93 -3.23 -9.72
N ARG A 4 12.45 -4.21 -8.98
CA ARG A 4 11.15 -4.88 -9.16
C ARG A 4 10.36 -4.74 -7.87
N ALA A 5 9.06 -4.50 -7.98
CA ALA A 5 8.17 -4.37 -6.84
C ALA A 5 7.74 -5.73 -6.28
N TYR A 6 7.92 -5.91 -4.98
CA TYR A 6 7.52 -7.09 -4.25
C TYR A 6 6.58 -6.69 -3.12
N GLN A 7 5.44 -7.37 -3.02
CA GLN A 7 4.67 -7.36 -1.80
C GLN A 7 5.34 -8.27 -0.79
N VAL A 8 5.60 -7.74 0.39
CA VAL A 8 6.20 -8.44 1.52
C VAL A 8 5.19 -8.38 2.67
N ASN A 9 4.82 -9.52 3.23
CA ASN A 9 3.86 -9.61 4.33
C ASN A 9 4.35 -10.53 5.45
N ASP A 10 3.86 -10.29 6.67
CA ASP A 10 4.07 -11.12 7.87
C ASP A 10 2.78 -11.83 8.34
N GLY A 11 1.72 -11.77 7.54
CA GLY A 11 0.39 -12.28 7.87
C GLY A 11 -0.58 -11.24 8.47
N GLU A 12 -0.07 -10.11 9.00
CA GLU A 12 -0.89 -9.02 9.56
C GLU A 12 -0.70 -7.73 8.76
N TYR A 13 0.54 -7.38 8.45
CA TYR A 13 0.95 -6.21 7.71
C TYR A 13 1.50 -6.61 6.34
N SER A 14 1.28 -5.74 5.36
CA SER A 14 1.86 -5.88 4.02
C SER A 14 2.52 -4.57 3.61
N ARG A 15 3.64 -4.63 2.90
CA ARG A 15 4.29 -3.48 2.26
C ARG A 15 4.77 -3.80 0.85
N ILE A 16 4.93 -2.76 0.02
CA ILE A 16 5.57 -2.87 -1.29
C ILE A 16 7.03 -2.46 -1.16
N PHE A 17 7.94 -3.35 -1.51
CA PHE A 17 9.38 -3.11 -1.50
C PHE A 17 9.99 -3.32 -2.88
N PHE A 18 10.92 -2.45 -3.26
CA PHE A 18 11.59 -2.50 -4.55
C PHE A 18 12.96 -3.15 -4.39
N ALA A 19 13.15 -4.29 -5.04
CA ALA A 19 14.37 -5.10 -4.96
C ALA A 19 14.71 -5.74 -6.31
N GLU A 20 15.93 -6.22 -6.50
CA GLU A 20 16.31 -6.93 -7.73
C GLU A 20 15.80 -8.38 -7.71
N THR A 21 15.73 -8.96 -6.52
CA THR A 21 15.36 -10.37 -6.31
C THR A 21 14.35 -10.52 -5.18
N ALA A 22 13.58 -11.62 -5.22
CA ALA A 22 12.66 -11.97 -4.15
C ALA A 22 13.39 -12.22 -2.82
N GLY A 23 14.62 -12.74 -2.86
CA GLY A 23 15.44 -12.98 -1.67
C GLY A 23 15.82 -11.69 -0.94
N GLN A 24 16.14 -10.62 -1.68
CA GLN A 24 16.37 -9.30 -1.10
C GLN A 24 15.11 -8.73 -0.45
N ALA A 25 13.96 -8.82 -1.13
CA ALA A 25 12.68 -8.38 -0.58
C ALA A 25 12.28 -9.17 0.68
N ARG A 26 12.57 -10.48 0.70
CA ARG A 26 12.33 -11.34 1.86
C ARG A 26 13.22 -10.97 3.04
N ASN A 27 14.50 -10.73 2.77
CA ASN A 27 15.43 -10.28 3.80
C ASN A 27 15.04 -8.91 4.38
N PHE A 28 14.51 -8.02 3.53
CA PHE A 28 13.91 -6.77 4.00
C PHE A 28 12.72 -7.04 4.95
N GLY A 29 11.75 -7.89 4.57
CA GLY A 29 10.63 -8.23 5.44
C GLY A 29 11.05 -8.84 6.78
N LYS A 30 12.07 -9.71 6.76
CA LYS A 30 12.66 -10.29 7.98
C LYS A 30 13.13 -9.19 8.94
N CYS A 31 13.86 -8.21 8.42
CA CYS A 31 14.37 -7.10 9.23
C CYS A 31 13.27 -6.11 9.65
N GLU A 32 12.32 -5.82 8.77
CA GLU A 32 11.28 -4.82 9.00
C GLU A 32 10.22 -5.30 9.99
N PHE A 33 9.79 -6.56 9.87
CA PHE A 33 8.77 -7.15 10.73
C PHE A 33 9.36 -7.90 11.94
N GLY A 34 10.68 -8.13 11.96
CA GLY A 34 11.35 -8.86 13.04
C GLY A 34 10.99 -10.35 13.10
N ILE A 35 10.49 -10.92 12.00
CA ILE A 35 10.11 -12.33 11.88
C ILE A 35 11.20 -13.15 11.18
N ASP A 36 11.06 -14.47 11.17
CA ASP A 36 12.01 -15.34 10.48
C ASP A 36 11.89 -15.25 8.96
N PHE A 37 13.02 -15.44 8.27
CA PHE A 37 13.09 -15.33 6.81
C PHE A 37 12.10 -16.27 6.10
N ILE A 38 11.83 -17.44 6.68
CA ILE A 38 10.91 -18.44 6.12
C ILE A 38 9.44 -18.02 6.26
N ASP A 39 9.12 -17.22 7.28
CA ASP A 39 7.76 -16.79 7.59
C ASP A 39 7.36 -15.53 6.81
N VAL A 40 8.34 -14.83 6.23
CA VAL A 40 8.07 -13.69 5.34
C VAL A 40 7.51 -14.20 4.00
N GLU A 41 6.24 -13.89 3.74
CA GLU A 41 5.69 -14.10 2.41
C GLU A 41 6.15 -12.99 1.46
N VAL A 42 6.56 -13.39 0.26
CA VAL A 42 6.98 -12.46 -0.78
C VAL A 42 6.25 -12.81 -2.08
N ARG A 43 5.57 -11.82 -2.66
CA ARG A 43 4.86 -11.95 -3.93
C ARG A 43 5.28 -10.84 -4.88
N ARG A 44 5.30 -11.12 -6.20
CA ARG A 44 5.62 -10.09 -7.21
C ARG A 44 4.44 -9.17 -7.41
N ALA A 45 4.63 -7.88 -7.14
CA ALA A 45 3.64 -6.83 -7.40
C ALA A 45 3.93 -6.15 -8.75
N LYS A 46 3.76 -6.89 -9.86
CA LYS A 46 4.12 -6.38 -11.22
C LYS A 46 3.45 -5.06 -11.57
N TRP A 47 2.23 -4.82 -11.08
CA TRP A 47 1.48 -3.58 -11.26
C TRP A 47 2.24 -2.34 -10.72
N ALA A 48 3.11 -2.55 -9.72
CA ALA A 48 3.89 -1.52 -9.07
C ALA A 48 5.28 -1.29 -9.73
N ASP A 49 5.70 -2.11 -10.69
CA ASP A 49 7.04 -2.00 -11.32
C ASP A 49 7.25 -0.68 -12.07
N GLN A 50 6.17 -0.01 -12.50
CA GLN A 50 6.22 1.30 -13.15
C GLN A 50 6.58 2.46 -12.19
N TYR A 51 6.48 2.21 -10.88
CA TYR A 51 6.80 3.19 -9.84
C TYR A 51 8.22 2.98 -9.34
N LYS A 52 8.84 4.05 -8.81
CA LYS A 52 10.21 3.97 -8.29
C LYS A 52 10.26 3.57 -6.81
N HIS A 53 9.23 3.94 -6.05
CA HIS A 53 9.15 3.77 -4.60
C HIS A 53 7.69 3.57 -4.15
N GLU A 54 7.49 3.00 -2.97
CA GLU A 54 6.15 2.73 -2.40
C GLU A 54 5.30 3.99 -2.25
N ASN A 55 5.95 5.13 -1.93
CA ASN A 55 5.32 6.43 -1.75
C ASN A 55 4.99 7.12 -3.08
N SER A 56 5.51 6.62 -4.20
CA SER A 56 5.15 7.11 -5.53
C SER A 56 3.90 6.44 -6.08
N ILE A 57 3.43 5.38 -5.44
CA ILE A 57 2.24 4.63 -5.84
C ILE A 57 1.01 5.35 -5.25
N PRO A 58 0.09 5.85 -6.07
CA PRO A 58 -1.14 6.45 -5.58
C PRO A 58 -1.98 5.45 -4.77
N LYS A 59 -2.64 5.91 -3.71
CA LYS A 59 -3.54 5.08 -2.89
C LYS A 59 -4.64 4.41 -3.70
N GLN A 60 -5.12 5.09 -4.74
CA GLN A 60 -6.08 4.53 -5.69
C GLN A 60 -5.55 3.26 -6.37
N VAL A 61 -4.29 3.26 -6.80
CA VAL A 61 -3.68 2.11 -7.49
C VAL A 61 -3.50 0.93 -6.53
N TYR A 62 -3.17 1.19 -5.26
CA TYR A 62 -3.17 0.16 -4.23
C TYR A 62 -4.57 -0.48 -4.10
N LEU A 63 -5.62 0.35 -4.01
CA LEU A 63 -7.01 -0.12 -3.86
C LEU A 63 -7.44 -1.01 -5.04
N GLU A 64 -7.17 -0.56 -6.28
CA GLU A 64 -7.42 -1.33 -7.51
C GLU A 64 -6.67 -2.68 -7.58
N ASN A 65 -5.64 -2.86 -6.74
CA ASN A 65 -4.86 -4.09 -6.64
C ASN A 65 -5.16 -4.88 -5.36
N GLY A 66 -6.33 -4.65 -4.75
CA GLY A 66 -6.85 -5.43 -3.62
C GLY A 66 -6.26 -5.04 -2.26
N TRP A 67 -5.60 -3.89 -2.16
CA TRP A 67 -5.20 -3.34 -0.86
C TRP A 67 -6.35 -2.54 -0.26
N TRP A 68 -6.27 -2.29 1.03
CA TRP A 68 -7.16 -1.38 1.74
C TRP A 68 -6.33 -0.25 2.35
N TRP A 69 -7.01 0.87 2.57
CA TRP A 69 -6.42 2.01 3.27
C TRP A 69 -7.40 2.56 4.29
N GLU A 70 -6.85 3.07 5.37
CA GLU A 70 -7.66 3.67 6.41
C GLU A 70 -8.21 5.03 5.97
N CYS A 71 -9.51 5.23 6.13
CA CYS A 71 -10.09 6.56 6.10
C CYS A 71 -9.50 7.39 7.26
N ARG A 72 -9.49 8.73 7.12
CA ARG A 72 -9.11 9.63 8.23
C ARG A 72 -9.85 9.39 9.55
N CYS A 73 -11.02 8.72 9.55
CA CYS A 73 -11.75 8.38 10.77
C CYS A 73 -11.33 7.06 11.42
N GLY A 74 -10.33 6.35 10.89
CA GLY A 74 -9.91 5.03 11.40
C GLY A 74 -10.62 3.84 10.74
N THR A 75 -11.58 4.08 9.84
CA THR A 75 -12.34 3.00 9.22
C THR A 75 -11.61 2.48 7.98
N PRO A 76 -11.34 1.16 7.86
CA PRO A 76 -10.73 0.60 6.67
C PRO A 76 -11.64 0.79 5.46
N GLN A 77 -11.07 1.20 4.34
CA GLN A 77 -11.77 1.38 3.06
C GLN A 77 -11.11 0.51 2.00
N TYR A 78 -11.94 -0.08 1.16
CA TYR A 78 -11.57 -0.98 0.08
C TYR A 78 -11.89 -0.31 -1.26
N GLU A 79 -11.46 -0.89 -2.38
CA GLU A 79 -11.69 -0.35 -3.73
C GLU A 79 -13.12 0.18 -3.96
N GLU A 80 -14.12 -0.59 -3.54
CA GLU A 80 -15.54 -0.28 -3.73
C GLU A 80 -16.10 0.85 -2.85
N SER A 81 -15.47 1.13 -1.71
CA SER A 81 -15.95 2.11 -0.71
C SER A 81 -15.03 3.32 -0.56
N ALA A 82 -13.78 3.19 -0.99
CA ALA A 82 -12.75 4.20 -0.83
C ALA A 82 -12.96 5.36 -1.80
N ILE A 83 -12.99 6.57 -1.25
CA ILE A 83 -13.01 7.81 -2.00
C ILE A 83 -11.63 8.47 -1.85
N VAL A 84 -10.86 8.49 -2.93
CA VAL A 84 -9.50 9.05 -2.92
C VAL A 84 -9.52 10.51 -3.39
N ILE A 85 -9.13 11.45 -2.53
CA ILE A 85 -8.99 12.87 -2.87
C ILE A 85 -7.58 13.34 -2.51
N ARG A 86 -6.80 13.76 -3.51
CA ARG A 86 -5.40 14.20 -3.34
C ARG A 86 -4.55 13.17 -2.59
N ASP A 87 -4.68 11.90 -2.96
CA ASP A 87 -3.99 10.76 -2.35
C ASP A 87 -4.36 10.47 -0.87
N ILE A 88 -5.45 11.05 -0.38
CA ILE A 88 -6.02 10.76 0.93
C ILE A 88 -7.29 9.95 0.76
N VAL A 89 -7.43 8.88 1.53
CA VAL A 89 -8.59 7.98 1.49
C VAL A 89 -9.66 8.44 2.49
N TYR A 90 -10.90 8.48 2.01
CA TYR A 90 -12.08 8.84 2.77
C TYR A 90 -13.17 7.78 2.61
N CYS A 91 -13.98 7.58 3.65
CA CYS A 91 -15.29 6.96 3.52
C CYS A 91 -16.32 8.00 3.07
N GLU A 92 -17.48 7.54 2.59
CA GLU A 92 -18.60 8.40 2.14
C GLU A 92 -18.93 9.51 3.16
N ASN A 93 -19.03 9.15 4.45
CA ASN A 93 -19.34 10.09 5.54
C ASN A 93 -18.26 11.16 5.77
N CYS A 94 -16.99 10.85 5.49
CA CYS A 94 -15.88 11.78 5.73
C CYS A 94 -15.56 12.66 4.53
N LYS A 95 -15.95 12.24 3.32
CA LYS A 95 -15.79 13.02 2.10
C LYS A 95 -16.45 14.40 2.23
N GLU A 96 -17.70 14.45 2.70
CA GLU A 96 -18.46 15.70 2.80
C GLU A 96 -17.72 16.75 3.64
N LYS A 97 -17.06 16.34 4.72
CA LYS A 97 -16.26 17.22 5.58
C LYS A 97 -14.97 17.70 4.92
N ALA A 98 -14.42 16.93 3.98
CA ALA A 98 -13.22 17.29 3.23
C ALA A 98 -13.53 18.32 2.13
N ASP A 99 -14.70 18.23 1.49
CA ASP A 99 -15.14 19.18 0.46
C ASP A 99 -15.57 20.53 1.05
N ILE A 100 -16.17 20.56 2.26
CA ILE A 100 -16.55 21.81 2.95
C ILE A 100 -15.33 22.70 3.25
N LYS A 101 -14.16 22.11 3.54
CA LYS A 101 -12.94 22.87 3.86
C LYS A 101 -12.28 23.56 2.65
N LYS A 102 -12.74 23.34 1.41
CA LYS A 102 -12.23 24.06 0.23
C LYS A 102 -12.98 25.37 -0.03
N SER A 103 -14.07 25.64 0.68
CA SER A 103 -14.99 26.75 0.41
C SER A 103 -15.01 27.84 1.49
N SER A 104 -13.97 27.94 2.33
CA SER A 104 -13.80 29.01 3.32
C SER A 104 -12.41 29.61 3.28
#